data_AF-A0A0D7AUQ4-F1
#
_entry.id   AF-A0A0D7AUQ4-F1
#
_cell.length_a   1.000
_cell.length_b   1.000
_cell.length_c   1.000
_cell.angle_alpha   90.00
_cell.angle_beta   90.00
_cell.angle_gamma   90.00
#
_symmetry.space_group_name_H-M   'P 1'
#
loop_
_entity.id
_entity.type
_entity.pdbx_description
1 polymer ?
#
loop_
_entity_poly.entity_id
_entity_poly.type
_entity_poly.pdbx_seq_one_letter_code
_entity_poly.pdbx_strand_id
1 'polypeptide(L)' 'LRQEFRELEMLDDICTLYMNGQLPYELKDSTHYAMIGDYRRWRGNAYVPDKVHTSIKWGSNDKFGSSEV' A
#
# COMPACT_ATOMS: atom_id res chain seq x y z
N LEU A 1 -0.05 8.17 12.95
CA LEU A 1 0.42 9.22 12.01
C LEU A 1 1.37 8.75 10.91
N ARG A 2 2.62 8.29 11.16
CA ARG A 2 3.48 7.79 10.04
C ARG A 2 2.81 6.65 9.26
N GLN A 3 2.13 5.75 9.97
CA GLN A 3 1.39 4.63 9.36
C GLN A 3 0.26 5.11 8.44
N GLU A 4 -0.58 6.06 8.87
CA GLU A 4 -1.65 6.63 8.03
C GLU A 4 -1.11 7.27 6.75
N PHE A 5 0.02 8.01 6.83
CA PHE A 5 0.65 8.56 5.63
C PHE A 5 1.13 7.46 4.68
N ARG A 6 1.72 6.37 5.20
CA ARG A 6 2.15 5.24 4.38
C ARG A 6 0.97 4.53 3.72
N GLU A 7 -0.15 4.42 4.41
CA GLU A 7 -1.39 3.86 3.88
C GLU A 7 -1.96 4.74 2.76
N LEU A 8 -1.96 6.06 2.93
CA LEU A 8 -2.35 7.00 1.89
C LEU A 8 -1.46 6.89 0.64
N GLU A 9 -0.14 6.78 0.80
CA GLU A 9 0.79 6.59 -0.32
C GLU A 9 0.52 5.27 -1.08
N MET A 10 0.18 4.20 -0.36
CA MET A 10 -0.18 2.93 -0.99
C MET A 10 -1.52 3.01 -1.72
N LEU A 11 -2.51 3.69 -1.15
CA LEU A 11 -3.80 3.92 -1.79
C LEU A 11 -3.66 4.80 -3.04
N ASP A 12 -2.79 5.82 -3.01
CA ASP A 12 -2.51 6.67 -4.17
C ASP A 12 -1.91 5.86 -5.33
N ASP A 13 -0.96 4.97 -5.03
CA ASP A 13 -0.35 4.08 -6.02
C ASP A 13 -1.38 3.07 -6.59
N ILE A 14 -2.22 2.48 -5.72
CA ILE A 14 -3.33 1.61 -6.13
C ILE A 14 -4.30 2.36 -7.06
N CYS A 15 -4.72 3.56 -6.68
CA CYS A 15 -5.63 4.39 -7.48
C CYS A 15 -5.00 4.73 -8.84
N THR A 16 -3.72 5.10 -8.87
CA THR A 16 -3.00 5.38 -10.12
C THR A 16 -3.00 4.18 -11.06
N LEU A 17 -2.68 2.99 -10.54
CA LEU A 17 -2.67 1.76 -11.34
C LEU A 17 -4.08 1.35 -11.80
N TYR A 18 -5.10 1.55 -10.95
CA TYR A 18 -6.49 1.30 -11.31
C TYR A 18 -6.93 2.19 -12.48
N MET A 19 -6.70 3.50 -12.39
CA MET A 19 -7.08 4.46 -13.43
C MET A 19 -6.33 4.22 -14.75
N ASN A 20 -5.11 3.71 -14.67
CA ASN A 20 -4.33 3.32 -15.85
C ASN A 20 -4.68 1.92 -16.40
N GLY A 21 -5.58 1.16 -15.75
CA GLY A 21 -5.92 -0.20 -16.15
C GLY A 21 -4.78 -1.21 -15.97
N GLN A 22 -3.85 -0.94 -15.04
CA GLN A 22 -2.64 -1.73 -14.81
C GLN A 22 -2.73 -2.67 -13.61
N LEU A 23 -3.84 -2.65 -12.86
CA LEU A 23 -4.08 -3.63 -11.80
C LEU A 23 -4.45 -4.99 -12.43
N PRO A 24 -3.76 -6.08 -12.06
CA PRO A 24 -4.05 -7.40 -12.60
C PRO A 24 -5.29 -8.06 -11.98
N TYR A 25 -6.00 -7.36 -11.09
CA TYR A 25 -7.19 -7.83 -10.40
C TYR A 25 -8.18 -6.69 -10.18
N GLU A 26 -9.45 -7.04 -9.99
CA GLU A 26 -10.48 -6.09 -9.59
C GLU A 26 -10.38 -5.78 -8.10
N LEU A 27 -10.47 -4.50 -7.74
CA LEU A 27 -10.62 -4.06 -6.36
C LEU A 27 -12.06 -4.33 -5.91
N LYS A 28 -12.30 -5.48 -5.27
CA LYS A 28 -13.64 -5.87 -4.79
C LYS A 28 -13.94 -5.43 -3.36
N ASP A 29 -12.91 -5.12 -2.59
CA ASP A 29 -13.05 -4.79 -1.18
C ASP A 29 -13.29 -3.30 -0.94
N SER A 30 -14.16 -2.99 0.01
CA SER A 30 -14.58 -1.62 0.35
C SER A 30 -13.71 -0.94 1.40
N THR A 31 -12.74 -1.65 1.99
CA THR A 31 -11.89 -1.11 3.07
C THR A 31 -10.46 -0.89 2.59
N HIS A 32 -9.83 0.20 3.04
CA HIS A 32 -8.44 0.46 2.67
C HIS A 32 -7.48 -0.65 3.13
N TYR A 33 -7.73 -1.28 4.27
CA TYR A 33 -6.85 -2.33 4.80
C TYR A 33 -6.83 -3.55 3.89
N ALA A 34 -8.00 -3.94 3.39
CA ALA A 34 -8.12 -5.06 2.47
C ALA A 34 -7.46 -4.74 1.12
N MET A 35 -7.72 -3.56 0.55
CA MET A 35 -7.11 -3.11 -0.71
C MET A 35 -5.58 -3.07 -0.62
N ILE A 36 -5.03 -2.51 0.46
CA ILE A 36 -3.58 -2.49 0.70
C ILE A 36 -3.05 -3.92 0.92
N GLY A 37 -3.82 -4.77 1.60
CA GLY A 37 -3.48 -6.19 1.80
C GLY A 37 -3.33 -6.95 0.48
N ASP A 38 -4.32 -6.83 -0.42
CA ASP A 38 -4.25 -7.40 -1.77
C ASP A 38 -3.09 -6.85 -2.57
N TYR A 39 -2.92 -5.53 -2.52
CA TYR A 39 -1.86 -4.85 -3.25
C TYR A 39 -0.47 -5.30 -2.80
N ARG A 40 -0.28 -5.48 -1.48
CA ARG A 40 0.96 -6.01 -0.91
C ARG A 40 1.17 -7.50 -1.20
N ARG A 41 0.11 -8.30 -1.28
CA ARG A 41 0.20 -9.70 -1.75
C ARG A 41 0.73 -9.77 -3.17
N TRP A 42 0.33 -8.85 -4.04
CA TRP A 42 0.77 -8.79 -5.43
C TRP A 42 2.17 -8.17 -5.60
N ARG A 43 2.41 -6.96 -5.08
CA ARG A 43 3.69 -6.24 -5.26
C ARG A 43 4.81 -6.75 -4.36
N GLY A 44 4.45 -7.37 -3.24
CA GLY A 44 5.37 -7.81 -2.20
C GLY A 44 5.29 -6.96 -0.93
N ASN A 45 5.48 -7.62 0.22
CA ASN A 45 5.31 -6.99 1.54
C ASN A 45 6.31 -5.86 1.83
N ALA A 46 7.46 -5.85 1.15
CA ALA A 46 8.52 -4.85 1.28
C ALA A 46 8.48 -3.79 0.17
N TYR A 47 7.46 -3.81 -0.70
CA TYR A 47 7.30 -2.80 -1.73
C TYR A 47 7.05 -1.42 -1.09
N VAL A 48 7.72 -0.40 -1.66
CA VAL A 48 7.59 1.01 -1.31
C VAL A 48 7.44 1.78 -2.62
N PRO A 49 6.37 2.56 -2.84
CA PRO A 49 6.26 3.40 -4.02
C PRO A 49 7.42 4.41 -4.12
N ASP A 50 7.88 4.69 -5.33
CA ASP A 50 9.06 5.53 -5.56
C ASP A 50 8.87 6.97 -5.05
N LYS A 51 7.64 7.46 -5.10
CA LYS A 51 7.25 8.84 -4.73
C LYS A 51 7.17 9.07 -3.21
N VAL A 52 7.25 8.00 -2.40
CA VAL A 52 7.14 8.11 -0.94
C VAL A 52 8.26 8.99 -0.39
N HIS A 53 7.89 9.98 0.42
CA HIS A 53 8.86 10.87 1.06
C HIS A 53 9.80 10.11 2.03
N THR A 54 11.09 10.47 2.04
CA THR A 54 12.15 9.74 2.78
C THR A 54 11.88 9.59 4.27
N SER A 55 11.21 10.56 4.90
CA SER A 55 10.87 10.53 6.33
C SER A 55 9.81 9.49 6.71
N ILE A 56 9.04 8.99 5.74
CA ILE A 56 7.99 8.00 5.94
C ILE A 56 8.23 6.69 5.17
N LYS A 57 9.33 6.56 4.40
CA LYS A 57 9.73 5.28 3.82
C LYS A 57 9.84 4.19 4.88
N TRP A 58 9.50 2.96 4.51
CA TRP A 58 9.62 1.78 5.35
C TRP A 58 10.63 0.81 4.73
N GLY A 59 11.37 0.11 5.59
CA GLY A 59 12.32 -0.92 5.18
C GLY A 59 11.82 -2.32 5.50
N SER A 60 12.60 -3.35 5.16
CA SER A 60 12.24 -4.75 5.42
C SER A 60 12.01 -5.08 6.90
N ASN A 61 12.59 -4.31 7.82
CA ASN A 61 12.39 -4.46 9.27
C ASN A 61 11.23 -3.62 9.82
N ASP A 62 10.62 -2.77 8.99
CA ASP A 62 9.50 -1.94 9.39
C ASP A 62 8.20 -2.65 9.02
N LYS A 63 7.45 -3.09 10.03
CA LYS A 63 6.17 -3.76 9.79
C LYS A 63 5.16 -2.72 9.31
N PHE A 64 4.91 -2.68 8.01
CA PHE A 64 3.81 -1.91 7.46
C PHE A 64 2.50 -2.50 8.00
N GLY A 65 1.82 -1.75 8.87
CA GLY A 65 0.59 -2.17 9.54
C GLY A 65 0.83 -3.36 10.47
N SER A 66 1.18 -3.11 11.73
CA SER A 66 0.96 -4.08 12.80
C SER A 66 0.07 -3.44 13.84
N SER A 67 -1.24 -3.63 13.66
CA SER A 67 -2.03 -3.97 14.82
C SER A 67 -2.02 -5.50 14.86
N GLU A 68 -1.28 -6.06 15.81
CA GLU A 68 -1.66 -7.37 16.33
C GLU A 68 -3.10 -7.24 16.84
N VAL A 69 -3.87 -8.31 16.59
CA VAL A 69 -5.24 -8.62 17.02
C VAL A 69 -6.41 -7.87 16.37
#